data_AF-A0A8I3ARG1-F1
#
_entry.id   AF-A0A8I3ARG1-F1
#
_cell.length_a   1.000
_cell.length_b   1.000
_cell.length_c   1.000
_cell.angle_alpha   90.00
_cell.angle_beta   90.00
_cell.angle_gamma   90.00
#
_symmetry.space_group_name_H-M   'P 1'
#
loop_
_entity.id
_entity.type
_entity.pdbx_description
1 polymer ?
#
loop_
_entity_poly.entity_id
_entity_poly.type
_entity_poly.pdbx_seq_one_letter_code
_entity_poly.pdbx_strand_id
1 'polypeptide(L)'
;MLPYTNRAKGSDTKESFELARSCTYDLLSVVVHVGEIDTGHYVSYCRVADQWFKFNDHKVEMASKSDVLSAQPYLLFYIIRSLS
;
A
#
# COMPACT_ATOMS: atom_id res chain seq x y z
N MET A 1 -9.62 -12.12 -17.05
CA MET A 1 -8.62 -11.74 -16.03
C MET A 1 -8.88 -10.27 -15.71
N LEU A 2 -9.57 -9.96 -14.60
CA LEU A 2 -9.82 -8.57 -14.20
C LEU A 2 -8.78 -8.18 -13.14
N PRO A 3 -8.05 -7.06 -13.30
CA PRO A 3 -7.01 -6.67 -12.37
C PRO A 3 -7.63 -5.96 -11.15
N TYR A 4 -7.51 -6.61 -9.99
CA TYR A 4 -7.34 -6.06 -8.63
C TYR A 4 -8.01 -4.73 -8.22
N THR A 5 -9.21 -4.44 -8.71
CA THR A 5 -10.04 -3.38 -8.15
C THR A 5 -11.41 -3.97 -7.85
N ASN A 6 -11.85 -3.83 -6.59
CA ASN A 6 -13.08 -4.42 -6.05
C ASN A 6 -14.36 -3.75 -6.57
N ARG A 7 -14.38 -3.37 -7.85
CA ARG A 7 -15.45 -2.59 -8.45
C ARG A 7 -16.12 -3.38 -9.57
N ALA A 8 -16.85 -4.42 -9.19
CA ALA A 8 -17.85 -4.99 -10.08
C ALA A 8 -19.04 -4.01 -10.15
N LYS A 9 -19.23 -3.36 -11.31
CA LYS A 9 -20.56 -2.84 -11.68
C LYS A 9 -21.44 -4.05 -12.02
N GLY A 10 -21.93 -4.73 -10.99
CA GLY A 10 -22.81 -5.88 -11.10
C GLY A 10 -23.99 -5.69 -10.15
N SER A 11 -25.19 -5.68 -10.71
CA SER A 11 -26.45 -5.63 -9.98
C SER A 11 -26.71 -6.99 -9.33
N ASP A 12 -26.03 -7.31 -8.24
CA ASP A 12 -26.33 -8.52 -7.46
C ASP A 12 -26.40 -8.21 -5.96
N THR A 13 -27.62 -8.14 -5.43
CA THR A 13 -27.98 -7.64 -4.09
C THR A 13 -27.37 -8.45 -2.94
N LYS A 14 -26.78 -9.62 -3.22
CA LYS A 14 -26.06 -10.45 -2.23
C LYS A 14 -24.59 -10.06 -2.04
N GLU A 15 -23.89 -9.54 -3.06
CA GLU A 15 -22.50 -9.08 -2.92
C GLU A 15 -22.39 -7.73 -2.18
N SER A 16 -23.46 -6.94 -2.21
CA SER A 16 -23.57 -5.66 -1.52
C SER A 16 -23.48 -5.74 0.01
N PHE A 17 -23.78 -6.89 0.63
CA PHE A 17 -23.65 -7.05 2.09
C PHE A 17 -22.19 -7.23 2.55
N GLU A 18 -21.34 -7.86 1.74
CA GLU A 18 -19.89 -7.96 2.01
C GLU A 18 -19.21 -6.60 1.84
N LEU A 19 -19.62 -5.81 0.83
CA LEU A 19 -19.16 -4.43 0.64
C LEU A 19 -19.74 -3.42 1.66
N ALA A 20 -20.85 -3.75 2.32
CA ALA A 20 -21.42 -2.93 3.40
C ALA A 20 -20.67 -3.05 4.72
N ARG A 21 -19.77 -4.04 4.85
CA ARG A 21 -18.86 -4.15 5.98
C ARG A 21 -17.76 -3.10 5.84
N SER A 22 -17.71 -2.14 6.76
CA SER A 22 -16.59 -1.18 6.83
C SER A 22 -15.30 -1.95 7.11
N CYS A 23 -14.49 -2.13 6.06
CA CYS A 23 -13.19 -2.76 6.17
C CYS A 23 -12.13 -1.67 6.29
N THR A 24 -11.46 -1.62 7.44
CA THR A 24 -10.37 -0.69 7.69
C THR A 24 -9.06 -1.37 7.36
N TYR A 25 -8.19 -0.68 6.62
CA TYR A 25 -6.87 -1.18 6.26
C TYR A 25 -5.76 -0.33 6.88
N ASP A 26 -4.64 -0.99 7.14
CA ASP A 26 -3.38 -0.40 7.56
C ASP A 26 -2.39 -0.39 6.40
N LEU A 27 -1.71 0.75 6.20
CA LEU A 27 -0.59 0.81 5.28
C LEU A 27 0.59 0.03 5.87
N LEU A 28 1.05 -0.99 5.16
CA LEU A 28 2.16 -1.85 5.56
C LEU A 28 3.47 -1.46 4.86
N SER A 29 3.40 -1.15 3.56
CA SER A 29 4.59 -0.81 2.78
C SER A 29 4.27 0.14 1.63
N VAL A 30 5.25 1.00 1.30
CA VAL A 30 5.23 1.94 0.18
C VAL A 30 6.47 1.67 -0.66
N VAL A 31 6.29 1.36 -1.94
CA VAL A 31 7.38 1.27 -2.91
C VAL A 31 7.41 2.55 -3.71
N VAL A 32 8.59 3.15 -3.85
CA VAL A 32 8.83 4.41 -4.54
C VAL A 32 9.74 4.14 -5.71
N HIS A 33 9.35 4.61 -6.89
CA HIS A 33 10.22 4.69 -8.05
C HIS A 33 10.85 6.08 -8.10
N VAL A 34 12.17 6.15 -8.22
CA VAL A 34 12.92 7.40 -8.37
C VAL A 34 13.62 7.38 -9.72
N GLY A 35 13.14 8.17 -10.67
CA GLY A 35 13.69 8.24 -12.02
C GLY A 35 12.61 8.47 -13.08
N GLU A 36 12.96 8.17 -14.31
CA GLU A 36 12.12 8.25 -15.50
C GLU A 36 11.43 6.92 -15.81
N ILE A 37 10.52 6.89 -16.79
CA ILE A 37 9.74 5.68 -17.08
C ILE A 37 10.59 4.47 -17.50
N ASP A 38 11.70 4.71 -18.20
CA ASP A 38 12.58 3.66 -18.74
C ASP A 38 13.84 3.42 -17.89
N THR A 39 14.08 4.25 -16.87
CA THR A 39 15.28 4.17 -16.03
C THR A 39 15.02 4.77 -14.65
N GLY A 40 15.48 4.09 -13.61
CA GLY A 40 15.37 4.61 -12.26
C GLY A 40 15.75 3.59 -11.21
N HIS A 41 15.39 3.91 -9.97
CA HIS A 41 15.71 3.11 -8.80
C HIS A 41 14.49 2.93 -7.91
N TYR A 42 14.34 1.72 -7.39
CA TYR A 42 13.25 1.38 -6.47
C TYR A 42 13.76 1.35 -5.04
N VAL A 43 13.05 2.05 -4.16
CA VAL A 43 13.23 1.95 -2.71
C VAL A 43 11.91 1.60 -2.06
N SER A 44 11.95 0.95 -0.89
CA SER A 44 10.74 0.64 -0.14
C SER A 44 10.79 1.20 1.26
N TYR A 45 9.65 1.72 1.71
CA TYR A 45 9.36 1.94 3.11
C TYR A 45 8.52 0.78 3.61
N CYS A 46 8.94 0.10 4.67
CA CYS A 46 8.17 -0.97 5.27
C CYS A 46 7.97 -0.69 6.76
N ARG A 47 6.76 -0.97 7.24
CA ARG A 47 6.44 -0.91 8.66
C ARG A 47 6.75 -2.25 9.31
N VAL A 48 7.60 -2.22 10.33
CA VAL A 48 7.91 -3.38 11.20
C VAL A 48 7.43 -3.02 12.59
N ALA A 49 6.43 -3.74 13.09
CA ALA A 49 5.64 -3.34 14.25
C ALA A 49 5.08 -1.91 14.07
N ASP A 50 5.51 -0.95 14.90
CA ASP A 50 5.07 0.45 14.83
C ASP A 50 6.15 1.40 14.28
N GLN A 51 7.27 0.87 13.79
CA GLN A 51 8.38 1.65 13.26
C GLN A 51 8.49 1.50 11.74
N TRP A 52 8.90 2.59 11.09
CA TRP A 52 9.13 2.62 9.65
C TRP A 52 10.61 2.54 9.35
N PHE A 53 10.94 1.80 8.30
CA PHE A 53 12.30 1.66 7.80
C PHE A 53 12.31 1.87 6.30
N LYS A 54 13.34 2.55 5.82
CA LYS A 54 13.67 2.69 4.39
C LYS A 54 14.69 1.62 4.03
N PHE A 55 14.35 0.81 3.05
CA PHE A 55 15.21 -0.20 2.45
C PHE A 55 15.66 0.33 1.09
N ASN A 56 16.98 0.52 0.97
CA ASN A 56 17.65 0.96 -0.24
C ASN A 56 18.82 0.02 -0.51
N ASP A 57 18.54 -1.05 -1.25
CA ASP A 57 19.47 -2.17 -1.50
C ASP A 57 20.06 -2.74 -0.20
N HIS A 58 21.37 -2.54 0.00
CA HIS A 58 22.10 -2.99 1.18
C HIS A 58 21.94 -2.06 2.38
N LYS A 59 21.39 -0.85 2.18
CA LYS A 59 21.27 0.18 3.22
C LYS A 59 19.86 0.17 3.81
N VAL A 60 19.77 -0.07 5.11
CA VAL A 60 18.52 -0.02 5.88
C VAL A 60 18.62 1.08 6.92
N GLU A 61 17.67 2.01 6.89
CA GLU A 61 17.65 3.17 7.78
C GLU A 61 16.25 3.34 8.39
N MET A 62 16.19 3.87 9.61
CA MET A 62 14.92 4.24 10.21
C MET A 62 14.32 5.43 9.45
N ALA A 63 13.01 5.41 9.23
CA ALA A 63 12.26 6.48 8.60
C ALA A 63 11.17 6.97 9.54
N SER A 64 10.85 8.26 9.46
CA SER A 64 9.68 8.80 10.15
C SER A 64 8.42 8.51 9.35
N LYS A 65 7.27 8.47 10.03
CA LYS A 65 5.97 8.35 9.35
C LYS A 65 5.73 9.51 8.36
N SER A 66 6.23 10.70 8.66
CA SER A 66 6.17 11.86 7.74
C SER A 66 6.94 11.60 6.45
N ASP A 67 8.13 10.99 6.52
CA ASP A 67 8.92 10.66 5.33
C ASP A 67 8.13 9.72 4.42
N VAL A 68 7.54 8.68 5.00
CA VAL A 68 6.72 7.68 4.28
C VAL A 68 5.52 8.31 3.60
N LEU A 69 4.78 9.19 4.30
CA LEU A 69 3.59 9.85 3.78
C LEU A 69 3.89 10.95 2.75
N SER A 70 5.08 11.53 2.80
CA SER A 70 5.53 12.56 1.84
C SER A 70 6.13 11.96 0.56
N ALA A 71 6.42 10.66 0.54
CA ALA A 71 6.97 9.99 -0.61
C ALA A 71 5.99 9.98 -1.79
N GLN A 72 6.51 9.81 -3.02
CA GLN A 72 5.70 9.62 -4.22
C GLN A 72 5.49 8.12 -4.46
N PRO A 73 4.36 7.53 -4.03
CA PRO A 73 4.20 6.08 -4.07
C PRO A 73 4.00 5.57 -5.50
N TYR A 74 4.69 4.50 -5.84
CA TYR A 74 4.43 3.70 -7.03
C TYR A 74 3.53 2.51 -6.71
N LEU A 75 3.84 1.75 -5.65
CA LEU A 75 3.00 0.67 -5.12
C LEU A 75 2.71 0.91 -3.64
N LEU A 76 1.49 0.53 -3.23
CA LEU A 76 1.03 0.58 -1.85
C LEU A 76 0.54 -0.79 -1.44
N PHE A 77 1.05 -1.31 -0.32
CA PHE A 77 0.60 -2.56 0.27
C PHE A 77 -0.19 -2.28 1.55
N TYR A 78 -1.43 -2.75 1.57
CA TYR A 78 -2.35 -2.59 2.69
C TYR A 78 -2.72 -3.95 3.28
N ILE A 79 -2.84 -4.03 4.60
CA ILE A 79 -3.35 -5.20 5.33
C ILE A 79 -4.67 -4.86 6.01
N ILE A 80 -5.58 -5.84 6.08
CA ILE A 80 -6.86 -5.66 6.79
C ILE A 80 -6.55 -5.44 8.27
N ARG A 81 -7.02 -4.31 8.83
CA ARG A 81 -6.99 -4.03 10.27
C ARG A 81 -8.23 -4.61 10.96
N SER A 82 -9.42 -4.38 10.39
CA SER A 82 -10.68 -4.84 10.97
C SER A 82 -11.78 -4.93 9.92
N LEU A 83 -12.68 -5.90 10.11
CA LEU A 83 -13.93 -6.03 9.39
C LEU A 83 -15.06 -5.65 10.37
N SER A 84 -15.85 -4.61 10.06
CA SER A 84 -17.06 -4.29 10.83
C SER A 84 -18.25 -5.05 10.29
#